data_AF-A0A316KZR3-F1
#
_entry.id   AF-A0A316KZR3-F1
#
_cell.length_a   1.000
_cell.length_b   1.000
_cell.length_c   1.000
_cell.angle_alpha   90.00
_cell.angle_beta   90.00
_cell.angle_gamma   90.00
#
_symmetry.space_group_name_H-M   'P 1'
#
loop_
_entity.id
_entity.type
_entity.pdbx_description
1 polymer ?
#
loop_
_entity_poly.entity_id
_entity_poly.type
_entity_poly.pdbx_seq_one_letter_code
_entity_poly.pdbx_strand_id
1 'polypeptide(L)'
;MCPRHVERAYLDGRIDSFLIKRLSPSLNSFKVQSGVPTPTWNRFDLGFKLLYLDGLRSTESEFARRIYSNHIKAFSLGDMSEPGNPKKLGVDRFLADFAEIFDNLRHSGFDTDISLLPLAHDGTPINGGHRTACAISLGIPITSVQTGLEPVQFDYRFFKKRGVVLNDLDAAALRLVSATPHAAVALLWPAARARDREVDVLIGPAIYRRKIPLSLKAGHNLLTRVYANEPWLGDPEQNHPGVRRKLMECFSGRDDLRLIVFDAPPNVDRVALKERIRRIYGIGKSSVHITDTHAEAVEITQMLLNENSRHFLEHARPNQFSATRAKISQFKTYLRENEIPSHSVAVDTGLVMGAYGLRPPNDIDVVSDRPLPAGPVEQHDGRYRSVELPELLQDPAHHLFFRKVKFISLENVAALKSKRLAGQDREDVILIQRLIRPQTERILQNNLYMRLQFAHLRFRRRIIKIIYALGAGPTVKRLYHMATRR
;
A
#
# COMPACT_ATOMS: atom_id res chain seq x y z
N MET A 1 -21.37 6.71 29.15
CA MET A 1 -21.99 5.97 28.01
C MET A 1 -22.49 7.01 27.01
N CYS A 2 -21.87 7.13 25.82
CA CYS A 2 -22.40 8.05 24.80
C CYS A 2 -23.81 7.62 24.39
N PRO A 3 -24.75 8.55 24.20
CA PRO A 3 -26.08 8.22 23.73
C PRO A 3 -25.97 7.50 22.38
N ARG A 4 -26.69 6.37 22.22
CA ARG A 4 -26.67 5.58 20.97
C ARG A 4 -27.19 6.36 19.78
N HIS A 5 -27.90 7.46 20.02
CA HIS A 5 -28.39 8.39 19.03
C HIS A 5 -28.21 9.84 19.48
N VAL A 6 -28.03 10.76 18.54
CA VAL A 6 -27.99 12.21 18.77
C VAL A 6 -29.00 12.91 17.89
N GLU A 7 -29.50 14.05 18.36
CA GLU A 7 -30.45 14.86 17.59
C GLU A 7 -29.76 15.61 16.45
N ARG A 8 -30.53 16.02 15.44
CA ARG A 8 -30.02 16.80 14.30
C ARG A 8 -29.25 18.05 14.74
N ALA A 9 -29.76 18.78 15.74
CA ALA A 9 -29.14 19.99 16.26
C ALA A 9 -27.74 19.73 16.86
N TYR A 10 -27.48 18.52 17.38
CA TYR A 10 -26.15 18.15 17.88
C TYR A 10 -25.10 18.12 16.76
N LEU A 11 -25.52 17.87 15.51
CA LEU A 11 -24.61 17.79 14.37
C LEU A 11 -24.07 19.16 13.93
N ASP A 12 -24.78 20.24 14.26
CA ASP A 12 -24.40 21.59 13.87
C ASP A 12 -23.05 21.97 14.49
N GLY A 13 -22.11 22.39 13.64
CA GLY A 13 -20.73 22.69 14.02
C GLY A 13 -19.81 21.48 14.19
N ARG A 14 -20.35 20.26 14.34
CA ARG A 14 -19.56 19.03 14.55
C ARG A 14 -19.28 18.24 13.26
N ILE A 15 -20.13 18.41 12.24
CA ILE A 15 -19.90 17.95 10.87
C ILE A 15 -20.06 19.12 9.88
N ASP A 16 -19.52 18.97 8.67
CA ASP A 16 -19.55 20.04 7.68
C ASP A 16 -20.99 20.46 7.30
N SER A 17 -21.23 21.78 7.23
CA SER A 17 -22.55 22.35 6.94
C SER A 17 -23.15 21.89 5.61
N PHE A 18 -22.33 21.60 4.60
CA PHE A 18 -22.80 21.07 3.32
C PHE A 18 -23.34 19.64 3.43
N LEU A 19 -22.87 18.84 4.40
CA LEU A 19 -23.41 17.51 4.68
C LEU A 19 -24.75 17.60 5.37
N ILE A 20 -24.89 18.50 6.35
CA ILE A 20 -26.14 18.74 7.09
C ILE A 20 -27.28 19.12 6.12
N LYS A 21 -26.97 19.96 5.11
CA LYS A 21 -27.92 20.33 4.05
C LYS A 21 -28.37 19.17 3.16
N ARG A 22 -27.61 18.08 3.12
CA ARG A 22 -27.92 16.88 2.33
C ARG A 22 -28.66 15.80 3.14
N LEU A 23 -28.70 15.92 4.46
CA LEU A 23 -29.43 14.96 5.32
C LEU A 23 -30.93 15.06 5.04
N SER A 24 -31.60 13.90 5.00
CA SER A 24 -33.06 13.86 4.83
C SER A 24 -33.75 14.77 5.86
N PRO A 25 -34.70 15.63 5.46
CA PRO A 25 -35.47 16.45 6.41
C PRO A 25 -36.26 15.62 7.42
N SER A 26 -36.62 14.38 7.08
CA SER A 26 -37.37 13.46 7.96
C SER A 26 -36.51 12.81 9.06
N LEU A 27 -35.18 12.89 8.98
CA LEU A 27 -34.26 12.30 9.95
C LEU A 27 -33.92 13.33 11.03
N ASN A 28 -34.41 13.09 12.25
CA ASN A 28 -34.17 13.91 13.44
C ASN A 28 -33.25 13.26 14.47
N SER A 29 -32.96 11.96 14.32
CA SER A 29 -32.14 11.17 15.24
C SER A 29 -31.12 10.37 14.45
N PHE A 30 -29.86 10.41 14.89
CA PHE A 30 -28.71 9.86 14.18
C PHE A 30 -27.92 8.92 15.07
N LYS A 31 -27.66 7.70 14.60
CA LYS A 31 -26.87 6.73 15.36
C LYS A 31 -25.43 7.20 15.48
N VAL A 32 -24.89 7.11 16.69
CA VAL A 32 -23.48 7.42 16.99
C VAL A 32 -22.75 6.18 17.47
N GLN A 33 -21.48 6.05 17.09
CA GLN A 33 -20.61 4.97 17.53
C GLN A 33 -19.18 5.48 17.73
N SER A 34 -18.47 4.91 18.69
CA SER A 34 -17.06 5.22 18.95
C SER A 34 -16.21 3.98 18.72
N GLY A 35 -15.06 4.16 18.09
CA GLY A 35 -14.12 3.08 17.83
C GLY A 35 -12.94 3.56 17.00
N VAL A 36 -11.90 2.73 16.90
CA VAL A 36 -10.79 2.98 15.98
C VAL A 36 -11.30 2.71 14.57
N PRO A 37 -11.27 3.69 13.66
CA PRO A 37 -11.73 3.48 12.29
C PRO A 37 -10.80 2.52 11.57
N THR A 38 -11.32 1.78 10.59
CA THR A 38 -10.53 0.90 9.71
C THR A 38 -10.55 1.44 8.28
N PRO A 39 -9.48 1.24 7.48
CA PRO A 39 -9.50 1.63 6.08
C PRO A 39 -10.51 0.81 5.28
N THR A 40 -11.17 1.47 4.31
CA THR A 40 -12.21 0.88 3.46
C THR A 40 -11.82 0.99 1.98
N TRP A 41 -12.31 0.09 1.14
CA TRP A 41 -11.92 -0.02 -0.28
C TRP A 41 -12.19 1.26 -1.10
N ASN A 42 -13.21 2.03 -0.72
CA ASN A 42 -13.62 3.27 -1.35
C ASN A 42 -12.91 4.51 -0.77
N ARG A 43 -12.01 4.32 0.20
CA ARG A 43 -11.17 5.36 0.82
C ARG A 43 -9.69 5.03 0.68
N PHE A 44 -9.29 4.70 -0.55
CA PHE A 44 -7.88 4.42 -0.90
C PHE A 44 -6.97 5.62 -0.63
N ASP A 45 -7.53 6.84 -0.57
CA ASP A 45 -6.83 8.05 -0.20
C ASP A 45 -6.19 8.00 1.20
N LEU A 46 -6.71 7.15 2.09
CA LEU A 46 -6.15 6.93 3.43
C LEU A 46 -4.74 6.31 3.35
N GLY A 47 -4.41 5.53 2.30
CA GLY A 47 -3.08 4.94 2.14
C GLY A 47 -1.99 5.99 2.00
N PHE A 48 -2.22 7.01 1.16
CA PHE A 48 -1.30 8.14 1.00
C PHE A 48 -1.15 8.95 2.29
N LYS A 49 -2.27 9.16 2.99
CA LYS A 49 -2.29 9.88 4.26
C LYS A 49 -1.53 9.13 5.35
N LEU A 50 -1.67 7.81 5.43
CA LEU A 50 -0.92 6.98 6.37
C LEU A 50 0.57 7.00 6.08
N LEU A 51 0.99 6.93 4.80
CA LEU A 51 2.40 7.07 4.44
C LEU A 51 2.99 8.43 4.83
N TYR A 52 2.20 9.51 4.70
CA TYR A 52 2.61 10.82 5.20
C TYR A 52 2.80 10.83 6.72
N LEU A 53 1.85 10.27 7.47
CA LEU A 53 1.93 10.18 8.93
C LEU A 53 3.10 9.30 9.40
N ASP A 54 3.45 8.24 8.66
CA ASP A 54 4.64 7.44 8.95
C ASP A 54 5.91 8.31 8.82
N GLY A 55 5.95 9.20 7.82
CA GLY A 55 7.01 10.21 7.62
C GLY A 55 7.11 11.27 8.70
N LEU A 56 5.98 11.68 9.30
CA LEU A 56 5.99 12.60 10.45
C LEU A 56 6.48 11.95 11.75
N ARG A 57 6.34 10.62 11.88
CA ARG A 57 6.78 9.87 13.07
C ARG A 57 8.27 9.55 13.06
N SER A 58 8.90 9.65 11.89
CA SER A 58 10.33 9.49 11.70
C SER A 58 11.00 10.86 11.53
N THR A 59 12.28 10.84 11.14
CA THR A 59 12.93 11.96 10.46
C THR A 59 12.16 12.37 9.19
N GLU A 60 12.16 13.66 8.86
CA GLU A 60 11.42 14.19 7.71
C GLU A 60 11.83 13.49 6.41
N SER A 61 10.82 13.07 5.64
CA SER A 61 10.95 12.27 4.41
C SER A 61 10.32 13.03 3.24
N GLU A 62 11.14 13.32 2.23
CA GLU A 62 10.72 13.87 0.95
C GLU A 62 9.75 12.93 0.23
N PHE A 63 9.93 11.62 0.34
CA PHE A 63 8.96 10.65 -0.16
C PHE A 63 7.57 10.87 0.46
N ALA A 64 7.49 10.99 1.78
CA ALA A 64 6.23 11.18 2.50
C ALA A 64 5.55 12.50 2.07
N ARG A 65 6.31 13.59 1.95
CA ARG A 65 5.82 14.89 1.44
C ARG A 65 5.36 14.77 -0.01
N ARG A 66 6.16 14.16 -0.89
CA ARG A 66 5.88 13.97 -2.32
C ARG A 66 4.60 13.18 -2.53
N ILE A 67 4.45 12.03 -1.87
CA ILE A 67 3.31 11.15 -2.09
C ILE A 67 2.00 11.79 -1.61
N TYR A 68 2.05 12.51 -0.48
CA TYR A 68 0.93 13.31 -0.01
C TYR A 68 0.58 14.42 -1.01
N SER A 69 1.58 15.17 -1.45
CA SER A 69 1.38 16.27 -2.42
C SER A 69 0.75 15.78 -3.72
N ASN A 70 1.22 14.65 -4.25
CA ASN A 70 0.70 14.04 -5.46
C ASN A 70 -0.75 13.57 -5.29
N HIS A 71 -1.11 13.00 -4.14
CA HIS A 71 -2.49 12.58 -3.90
C HIS A 71 -3.44 13.78 -3.79
N ILE A 72 -3.05 14.89 -3.14
CA ILE A 72 -3.85 16.12 -3.06
C ILE A 72 -4.03 16.74 -4.45
N LYS A 73 -2.96 16.79 -5.25
CA LYS A 73 -3.03 17.24 -6.65
C LYS A 73 -4.01 16.40 -7.46
N ALA A 74 -3.95 15.08 -7.35
CA ALA A 74 -4.91 14.19 -8.02
C ALA A 74 -6.34 14.45 -7.52
N PHE A 75 -6.53 14.55 -6.20
CA PHE A 75 -7.84 14.76 -5.57
C PHE A 75 -8.51 16.07 -6.01
N SER A 76 -7.73 17.14 -6.11
CA SER A 76 -8.16 18.49 -6.51
C SER A 76 -8.08 18.77 -8.01
N LEU A 77 -7.72 17.79 -8.85
CA LEU A 77 -7.42 18.00 -10.28
C LEU A 77 -6.39 19.12 -10.53
N GLY A 78 -5.41 19.24 -9.64
CA GLY A 78 -4.36 20.25 -9.68
C GLY A 78 -4.77 21.64 -9.19
N ASP A 79 -6.02 21.83 -8.79
CA ASP A 79 -6.50 23.12 -8.26
C ASP A 79 -5.91 23.38 -6.86
N MET A 80 -5.50 22.33 -6.14
CA MET A 80 -4.90 22.39 -4.79
C MET A 80 -5.67 23.30 -3.85
N SER A 81 -7.00 23.30 -3.99
CA SER A 81 -7.97 24.07 -3.23
C SER A 81 -8.94 23.11 -2.55
N GLU A 82 -9.23 23.30 -1.27
CA GLU A 82 -10.23 22.50 -0.58
C GLU A 82 -11.64 22.98 -0.97
N PRO A 83 -12.55 22.11 -1.47
CA PRO A 83 -13.92 22.50 -1.73
C PRO A 83 -14.58 23.05 -0.46
N GLY A 84 -14.84 24.35 -0.41
CA GLY A 84 -15.45 25.02 0.74
C GLY A 84 -14.51 25.86 1.60
N ASN A 85 -13.20 25.92 1.31
CA ASN A 85 -12.28 26.85 1.99
C ASN A 85 -11.43 27.65 0.98
N PRO A 86 -11.85 28.87 0.59
CA PRO A 86 -11.16 29.69 -0.40
C PRO A 86 -9.79 30.24 0.06
N LYS A 87 -9.40 30.06 1.33
CA LYS A 87 -8.10 30.53 1.87
C LYS A 87 -6.98 29.48 1.84
N LYS A 88 -7.28 28.21 1.53
CA LYS A 88 -6.25 27.17 1.38
C LYS A 88 -5.74 27.13 -0.05
N LEU A 89 -4.67 27.86 -0.32
CA LEU A 89 -3.92 27.82 -1.57
C LEU A 89 -2.57 27.17 -1.31
N GLY A 90 -2.28 26.07 -2.01
CA GLY A 90 -0.97 25.42 -1.98
C GLY A 90 -0.86 24.22 -1.03
N VAL A 91 0.04 23.30 -1.38
CA VAL A 91 0.26 22.02 -0.71
C VAL A 91 0.76 22.20 0.73
N ASP A 92 1.57 23.23 0.99
CA ASP A 92 2.17 23.45 2.31
C ASP A 92 1.12 23.71 3.39
N ARG A 93 0.02 24.40 3.05
CA ARG A 93 -1.08 24.59 4.00
C ARG A 93 -1.79 23.28 4.32
N PHE A 94 -1.99 22.40 3.33
CA PHE A 94 -2.56 21.07 3.57
C PHE A 94 -1.65 20.22 4.46
N LEU A 95 -0.33 20.26 4.23
CA LEU A 95 0.66 19.57 5.05
C LEU A 95 0.65 20.07 6.49
N ALA A 96 0.67 21.39 6.68
CA ALA A 96 0.64 22.04 8.00
C ALA A 96 -0.65 21.71 8.76
N ASP A 97 -1.82 21.87 8.13
CA ASP A 97 -3.11 21.54 8.76
C ASP A 97 -3.17 20.04 9.14
N PHE A 98 -2.61 19.16 8.31
CA PHE A 98 -2.62 17.73 8.60
C PHE A 98 -1.68 17.37 9.76
N ALA A 99 -0.49 17.99 9.82
CA ALA A 99 0.42 17.84 10.95
C ALA A 99 -0.22 18.35 12.26
N GLU A 100 -0.84 19.54 12.23
CA GLU A 100 -1.56 20.10 13.38
C GLU A 100 -2.69 19.19 13.87
N ILE A 101 -3.49 18.63 12.96
CA ILE A 101 -4.53 17.65 13.32
C ILE A 101 -3.90 16.41 13.98
N PHE A 102 -2.80 15.90 13.44
CA PHE A 102 -2.10 14.75 14.00
C PHE A 102 -1.58 15.03 15.42
N ASP A 103 -0.93 16.17 15.62
CA ASP A 103 -0.40 16.56 16.92
C ASP A 103 -1.53 16.79 17.94
N ASN A 104 -2.60 17.48 17.57
CA ASN A 104 -3.76 17.68 18.45
C ASN A 104 -4.38 16.34 18.88
N LEU A 105 -4.59 15.41 17.93
CA LEU A 105 -5.13 14.07 18.24
C LEU A 105 -4.17 13.25 19.10
N ARG A 106 -2.86 13.40 18.91
CA ARG A 106 -1.83 12.70 19.69
C ARG A 106 -1.77 13.17 21.14
N HIS A 107 -1.92 14.48 21.39
CA HIS A 107 -1.81 15.06 22.74
C HIS A 107 -3.13 15.08 23.50
N SER A 108 -4.24 15.40 22.83
CA SER A 108 -5.54 15.66 23.47
C SER A 108 -6.59 14.58 23.18
N GLY A 109 -6.32 13.64 22.29
CA GLY A 109 -7.31 12.66 21.84
C GLY A 109 -8.39 13.26 20.95
N PHE A 110 -9.52 12.56 20.80
CA PHE A 110 -10.65 13.02 19.99
C PHE A 110 -11.74 13.65 20.85
N ASP A 111 -12.06 14.92 20.56
CA ASP A 111 -13.11 15.67 21.25
C ASP A 111 -14.43 15.64 20.45
N THR A 112 -15.45 15.04 21.05
CA THR A 112 -16.79 14.89 20.47
C THR A 112 -17.60 16.19 20.45
N ASP A 113 -17.25 17.16 21.30
CA ASP A 113 -17.91 18.46 21.32
C ASP A 113 -17.42 19.36 20.19
N ILE A 114 -16.23 19.09 19.67
CA ILE A 114 -15.65 19.80 18.53
C ILE A 114 -15.99 19.12 17.20
N SER A 115 -15.96 17.78 17.13
CA SER A 115 -16.14 17.08 15.86
C SER A 115 -16.79 15.71 15.98
N LEU A 116 -17.45 15.31 14.90
CA LEU A 116 -17.88 13.93 14.64
C LEU A 116 -17.34 13.47 13.28
N LEU A 117 -17.04 12.18 13.14
CA LEU A 117 -16.74 11.59 11.84
C LEU A 117 -18.04 11.19 11.12
N PRO A 118 -18.43 11.84 10.00
CA PRO A 118 -19.63 11.44 9.28
C PRO A 118 -19.39 10.16 8.47
N LEU A 119 -20.29 9.19 8.62
CA LEU A 119 -20.31 7.93 7.89
C LEU A 119 -21.49 7.88 6.90
N ALA A 120 -21.26 7.27 5.75
CA ALA A 120 -22.29 6.93 4.77
C ALA A 120 -23.17 5.78 5.27
N HIS A 121 -24.25 5.48 4.55
CA HIS A 121 -25.16 4.39 4.87
C HIS A 121 -24.47 3.01 4.96
N ASP A 122 -23.37 2.81 4.24
CA ASP A 122 -22.55 1.60 4.27
C ASP A 122 -21.47 1.59 5.39
N GLY A 123 -21.44 2.64 6.22
CA GLY A 123 -20.49 2.80 7.32
C GLY A 123 -19.14 3.38 6.90
N THR A 124 -18.92 3.69 5.63
CA THR A 124 -17.65 4.25 5.15
C THR A 124 -17.59 5.77 5.44
N PRO A 125 -16.41 6.34 5.76
CA PRO A 125 -16.33 7.76 6.06
C PRO A 125 -16.51 8.62 4.80
N ILE A 126 -17.46 9.56 4.82
CA ILE A 126 -17.75 10.45 3.68
C ILE A 126 -16.92 11.73 3.69
N ASN A 127 -16.43 12.14 4.86
CA ASN A 127 -15.47 13.22 5.02
C ASN A 127 -14.50 12.91 6.18
N GLY A 128 -13.65 13.87 6.57
CA GLY A 128 -12.77 13.75 7.73
C GLY A 128 -11.54 12.87 7.49
N GLY A 129 -11.07 12.76 6.24
CA GLY A 129 -9.98 11.83 5.88
C GLY A 129 -8.68 12.01 6.67
N HIS A 130 -8.30 13.24 7.02
CA HIS A 130 -7.16 13.49 7.91
C HIS A 130 -7.40 12.91 9.31
N ARG A 131 -8.54 13.21 9.93
CA ARG A 131 -8.91 12.68 11.26
C ARG A 131 -8.98 11.16 11.26
N THR A 132 -9.56 10.56 10.22
CA THR A 132 -9.61 9.11 10.05
C THR A 132 -8.20 8.51 9.97
N ALA A 133 -7.30 9.08 9.16
CA ALA A 133 -5.93 8.58 9.02
C ALA A 133 -5.12 8.74 10.31
N CYS A 134 -5.26 9.87 11.02
CA CYS A 134 -4.63 10.08 12.32
C CYS A 134 -5.12 9.06 13.35
N ALA A 135 -6.43 8.83 13.44
CA ALA A 135 -7.01 7.86 14.36
C ALA A 135 -6.51 6.43 14.07
N ILE A 136 -6.42 6.03 12.80
CA ILE A 136 -5.81 4.75 12.39
C ILE A 136 -4.34 4.69 12.83
N SER A 137 -3.56 5.74 12.56
CA SER A 137 -2.12 5.77 12.83
C SER A 137 -1.78 5.74 14.33
N LEU A 138 -2.59 6.42 15.14
CA LEU A 138 -2.43 6.52 16.59
C LEU A 138 -3.13 5.38 17.35
N GLY A 139 -4.02 4.63 16.71
CA GLY A 139 -4.81 3.59 17.36
C GLY A 139 -5.84 4.14 18.36
N ILE A 140 -6.27 5.39 18.18
CA ILE A 140 -7.22 6.06 19.09
C ILE A 140 -8.65 5.97 18.58
N PRO A 141 -9.64 5.80 19.47
CA PRO A 141 -11.04 5.80 19.08
C PRO A 141 -11.51 7.21 18.69
N ILE A 142 -12.40 7.28 17.71
CA ILE A 142 -13.11 8.52 17.35
C ILE A 142 -14.61 8.27 17.33
N THR A 143 -15.38 9.31 17.61
CA THR A 143 -16.84 9.23 17.59
C THR A 143 -17.36 9.60 16.20
N SER A 144 -18.18 8.70 15.66
CA SER A 144 -18.69 8.73 14.30
C SER A 144 -20.21 8.76 14.28
N VAL A 145 -20.80 9.40 13.28
CA VAL A 145 -22.25 9.53 13.13
C VAL A 145 -22.73 8.95 11.80
N GLN A 146 -23.78 8.13 11.86
CA GLN A 146 -24.39 7.50 10.70
C GLN A 146 -25.33 8.50 10.01
N THR A 147 -24.93 9.03 8.85
CA THR A 147 -25.67 10.11 8.17
C THR A 147 -26.76 9.61 7.23
N GLY A 148 -26.69 8.34 6.80
CA GLY A 148 -27.56 7.78 5.76
C GLY A 148 -27.24 8.27 4.34
N LEU A 149 -26.19 9.07 4.16
CA LEU A 149 -25.78 9.57 2.84
C LEU A 149 -25.10 8.47 2.01
N GLU A 150 -25.05 8.69 0.69
CA GLU A 150 -24.30 7.84 -0.24
C GLU A 150 -22.78 7.88 0.04
N PRO A 151 -22.09 6.73 -0.08
CA PRO A 151 -20.64 6.67 0.07
C PRO A 151 -19.92 7.46 -1.02
N VAL A 152 -18.76 8.01 -0.66
CA VAL A 152 -17.82 8.59 -1.61
C VAL A 152 -16.95 7.48 -2.21
N GLN A 153 -16.55 7.62 -3.47
CA GLN A 153 -15.69 6.64 -4.14
C GLN A 153 -14.33 7.25 -4.50
N PHE A 154 -13.41 7.18 -3.54
CA PHE A 154 -12.00 7.52 -3.68
C PHE A 154 -11.15 6.25 -3.71
N ASP A 155 -11.51 5.30 -4.58
CA ASP A 155 -10.81 4.02 -4.75
C ASP A 155 -9.49 4.19 -5.54
N TYR A 156 -8.68 3.12 -5.65
CA TYR A 156 -7.42 3.20 -6.41
C TYR A 156 -7.63 3.55 -7.89
N ARG A 157 -8.80 3.22 -8.47
CA ARG A 157 -9.13 3.53 -9.87
C ARG A 157 -9.37 5.02 -10.04
N PHE A 158 -9.97 5.69 -9.05
CA PHE A 158 -10.13 7.14 -9.00
C PHE A 158 -8.76 7.84 -9.14
N PHE A 159 -7.76 7.40 -8.37
CA PHE A 159 -6.41 7.96 -8.38
C PHE A 159 -5.62 7.59 -9.64
N LYS A 160 -5.70 6.33 -10.09
CA LYS A 160 -5.09 5.88 -11.34
C LYS A 160 -5.57 6.68 -12.55
N LYS A 161 -6.88 6.91 -12.66
CA LYS A 161 -7.49 7.74 -13.74
C LYS A 161 -7.07 9.21 -13.67
N ARG A 162 -6.53 9.67 -12.55
CA ARG A 162 -6.02 11.02 -12.33
C ARG A 162 -4.50 11.10 -12.42
N GLY A 163 -3.85 10.06 -12.94
CA GLY A 163 -2.44 10.07 -13.27
C GLY A 163 -1.50 9.80 -12.10
N VAL A 164 -2.00 9.40 -10.92
CA VAL A 164 -1.12 8.91 -9.85
C VAL A 164 -0.34 7.71 -10.39
N VAL A 165 0.98 7.77 -10.26
CA VAL A 165 1.88 6.76 -10.81
C VAL A 165 1.72 5.43 -10.09
N LEU A 166 2.02 4.35 -10.81
CA LEU A 166 1.76 3.01 -10.33
C LEU A 166 2.55 2.64 -9.07
N ASN A 167 3.78 3.11 -8.93
CA ASN A 167 4.59 2.88 -7.74
C ASN A 167 4.01 3.57 -6.50
N ASP A 168 3.46 4.79 -6.64
CA ASP A 168 2.79 5.49 -5.55
C ASP A 168 1.48 4.78 -5.17
N LEU A 169 0.73 4.25 -6.15
CA LEU A 169 -0.45 3.42 -5.89
C LEU A 169 -0.07 2.11 -5.17
N ASP A 170 0.96 1.42 -5.64
CA ASP A 170 1.45 0.19 -5.04
C ASP A 170 1.90 0.43 -3.58
N ALA A 171 2.60 1.53 -3.30
CA ALA A 171 3.01 1.95 -1.96
C ALA A 171 1.81 2.22 -1.04
N ALA A 172 0.82 2.99 -1.52
CA ALA A 172 -0.39 3.28 -0.76
C ALA A 172 -1.22 2.02 -0.49
N ALA A 173 -1.31 1.11 -1.46
CA ALA A 173 -1.99 -0.17 -1.31
C ALA A 173 -1.30 -1.05 -0.25
N LEU A 174 0.04 -1.14 -0.29
CA LEU A 174 0.82 -1.85 0.71
C LEU A 174 0.53 -1.31 2.12
N ARG A 175 0.57 0.02 2.29
CA ARG A 175 0.31 0.64 3.59
C ARG A 175 -1.13 0.44 4.08
N LEU A 176 -2.10 0.46 3.17
CA LEU A 176 -3.51 0.16 3.48
C LEU A 176 -3.68 -1.28 3.95
N VAL A 177 -3.06 -2.25 3.27
CA VAL A 177 -3.12 -3.67 3.67
C VAL A 177 -2.62 -3.81 5.10
N SER A 178 -1.49 -3.18 5.45
CA SER A 178 -0.97 -3.19 6.82
C SER A 178 -1.91 -2.56 7.85
N ALA A 179 -2.72 -1.57 7.45
CA ALA A 179 -3.67 -0.87 8.33
C ALA A 179 -5.06 -1.53 8.41
N THR A 180 -5.42 -2.40 7.47
CA THR A 180 -6.73 -3.06 7.42
C THR A 180 -6.64 -4.43 8.08
N PRO A 181 -7.19 -4.63 9.31
CA PRO A 181 -6.99 -5.87 10.08
C PRO A 181 -7.46 -7.14 9.38
N HIS A 182 -8.47 -7.01 8.52
CA HIS A 182 -9.08 -8.13 7.82
C HIS A 182 -8.71 -8.19 6.34
N ALA A 183 -7.70 -7.43 5.90
CA ALA A 183 -7.22 -7.50 4.53
C ALA A 183 -6.73 -8.91 4.20
N ALA A 184 -7.17 -9.39 3.05
CA ALA A 184 -6.73 -10.65 2.45
C ALA A 184 -6.26 -10.39 1.02
N VAL A 185 -5.37 -11.27 0.55
CA VAL A 185 -4.84 -11.23 -0.81
C VAL A 185 -5.27 -12.50 -1.54
N ALA A 186 -5.95 -12.34 -2.68
CA ALA A 186 -6.13 -13.40 -3.66
C ALA A 186 -5.07 -13.25 -4.77
N LEU A 187 -4.35 -14.34 -5.03
CA LEU A 187 -3.45 -14.52 -6.15
C LEU A 187 -4.12 -15.44 -7.16
N LEU A 188 -4.56 -14.89 -8.29
CA LEU A 188 -4.99 -15.71 -9.43
C LEU A 188 -3.77 -16.03 -10.27
N TRP A 189 -3.42 -17.31 -10.29
CA TRP A 189 -2.23 -17.80 -10.98
C TRP A 189 -2.35 -17.61 -12.50
N PRO A 190 -1.24 -17.49 -13.24
CA PRO A 190 -1.27 -17.42 -14.70
C PRO A 190 -2.15 -18.47 -15.38
N ALA A 191 -2.19 -19.70 -14.85
CA ALA A 191 -3.01 -20.79 -15.37
C ALA A 191 -4.53 -20.51 -15.34
N ALA A 192 -5.00 -19.63 -14.45
CA ALA A 192 -6.43 -19.32 -14.26
C ALA A 192 -6.95 -18.31 -15.29
N ARG A 193 -7.19 -18.71 -16.54
CA ARG A 193 -7.41 -17.76 -17.64
C ARG A 193 -8.86 -17.27 -17.77
N ALA A 194 -9.01 -16.04 -18.26
CA ALA A 194 -10.22 -15.52 -18.90
C ALA A 194 -11.56 -15.54 -18.11
N ARG A 195 -11.55 -15.43 -16.76
CA ARG A 195 -12.78 -15.37 -15.93
C ARG A 195 -12.74 -14.31 -14.82
N ASP A 196 -11.89 -13.29 -14.96
CA ASP A 196 -11.67 -12.23 -13.95
C ASP A 196 -12.99 -11.58 -13.49
N ARG A 197 -13.93 -11.32 -14.41
CA ARG A 197 -15.21 -10.67 -14.08
C ARG A 197 -16.05 -11.49 -13.10
N GLU A 198 -16.07 -12.81 -13.23
CA GLU A 198 -16.84 -13.66 -12.31
C GLU A 198 -16.19 -13.71 -10.94
N VAL A 199 -14.86 -13.79 -10.89
CA VAL A 199 -14.11 -13.68 -9.63
C VAL A 199 -14.35 -12.33 -8.97
N ASP A 200 -14.42 -11.25 -9.76
CA ASP A 200 -14.68 -9.90 -9.25
C ASP A 200 -16.05 -9.80 -8.58
N VAL A 201 -17.07 -10.42 -9.17
CA VAL A 201 -18.42 -10.48 -8.58
C VAL A 201 -18.40 -11.30 -7.28
N LEU A 202 -17.64 -12.39 -7.23
CA LEU A 202 -17.52 -13.23 -6.03
C LEU A 202 -16.79 -12.54 -4.87
N ILE A 203 -15.68 -11.88 -5.16
CA ILE A 203 -14.85 -11.20 -4.15
C ILE A 203 -15.52 -9.89 -3.70
N GLY A 204 -16.23 -9.22 -4.60
CA GLY A 204 -16.80 -7.91 -4.35
C GLY A 204 -15.76 -6.79 -4.49
N PRO A 205 -15.98 -5.64 -3.81
CA PRO A 205 -15.12 -4.47 -3.95
C PRO A 205 -13.69 -4.73 -3.49
N ALA A 206 -12.74 -4.61 -4.41
CA ALA A 206 -11.31 -4.73 -4.12
C ALA A 206 -10.72 -3.41 -3.61
N ILE A 207 -9.92 -3.49 -2.54
CA ILE A 207 -9.06 -2.40 -2.07
C ILE A 207 -8.04 -2.04 -3.15
N TYR A 208 -7.40 -3.05 -3.76
CA TYR A 208 -6.43 -2.85 -4.82
C TYR A 208 -6.35 -4.04 -5.78
N ARG A 209 -6.00 -3.79 -7.04
CA ARG A 209 -5.70 -4.86 -8.01
C ARG A 209 -4.48 -4.54 -8.84
N ARG A 210 -3.67 -5.57 -9.09
CA ARG A 210 -2.45 -5.46 -9.87
C ARG A 210 -2.24 -6.71 -10.75
N LYS A 211 -1.93 -6.49 -12.03
CA LYS A 211 -1.35 -7.52 -12.92
C LYS A 211 0.18 -7.42 -12.85
N ILE A 212 0.85 -8.53 -12.61
CA ILE A 212 2.29 -8.57 -12.34
C ILE A 212 2.89 -9.63 -13.26
N PRO A 213 3.65 -9.23 -14.29
CA PRO A 213 4.42 -10.18 -15.07
C PRO A 213 5.53 -10.75 -14.19
N LEU A 214 5.69 -12.07 -14.21
CA LEU A 214 6.73 -12.78 -13.47
C LEU A 214 7.33 -13.88 -14.34
N SER A 215 8.65 -14.07 -14.28
CA SER A 215 9.30 -15.23 -14.87
C SER A 215 9.02 -16.51 -14.06
N LEU A 216 9.37 -17.68 -14.60
CA LEU A 216 9.33 -18.95 -13.84
C LEU A 216 10.26 -18.91 -12.62
N LYS A 217 11.36 -18.17 -12.67
CA LYS A 217 12.26 -18.02 -11.52
C LYS A 217 11.62 -17.17 -10.42
N ALA A 218 10.98 -16.06 -10.80
CA ALA A 218 10.20 -15.28 -9.84
C ALA A 218 9.00 -16.06 -9.29
N GLY A 219 8.34 -16.85 -10.13
CA GLY A 219 7.29 -17.79 -9.72
C GLY A 219 7.80 -18.81 -8.70
N HIS A 220 8.97 -19.41 -8.92
CA HIS A 220 9.62 -20.30 -7.95
C HIS A 220 9.84 -19.58 -6.62
N ASN A 221 10.52 -18.43 -6.66
CA ASN A 221 10.82 -17.66 -5.45
C ASN A 221 9.54 -17.24 -4.70
N LEU A 222 8.50 -16.80 -5.41
CA LEU A 222 7.21 -16.46 -4.83
C LEU A 222 6.54 -17.68 -4.16
N LEU A 223 6.47 -18.83 -4.86
CA LEU A 223 5.79 -20.02 -4.35
C LEU A 223 6.45 -20.57 -3.08
N THR A 224 7.78 -20.52 -2.97
CA THR A 224 8.49 -20.92 -1.74
C THR A 224 8.17 -20.02 -0.54
N ARG A 225 7.63 -18.82 -0.78
CA ARG A 225 7.17 -17.90 0.27
C ARG A 225 5.68 -18.10 0.58
N VAL A 226 4.85 -18.19 -0.46
CA VAL A 226 3.41 -18.43 -0.32
C VAL A 226 3.11 -19.74 0.41
N TYR A 227 3.93 -20.77 0.17
CA TYR A 227 3.75 -22.11 0.75
C TYR A 227 4.82 -22.44 1.81
N ALA A 228 5.44 -21.44 2.44
CA ALA A 228 6.61 -21.62 3.31
C ALA A 228 6.44 -22.64 4.45
N ASN A 229 5.21 -22.90 4.89
CA ASN A 229 4.89 -23.83 5.98
C ASN A 229 4.51 -25.24 5.49
N GLU A 230 4.54 -25.48 4.18
CA GLU A 230 4.12 -26.74 3.59
C GLU A 230 5.28 -27.75 3.54
N PRO A 231 5.15 -28.95 4.15
CA PRO A 231 6.23 -29.94 4.18
C PRO A 231 6.69 -30.39 2.79
N TRP A 232 5.78 -30.41 1.82
CA TRP A 232 6.07 -30.87 0.46
C TRP A 232 7.00 -29.95 -0.32
N LEU A 233 7.32 -28.73 0.16
CA LEU A 233 8.34 -27.88 -0.48
C LEU A 233 9.71 -28.57 -0.49
N GLY A 234 10.01 -29.36 0.54
CA GLY A 234 11.32 -29.97 0.75
C GLY A 234 12.36 -28.97 1.26
N ASP A 235 13.60 -29.46 1.35
CA ASP A 235 14.72 -28.79 2.01
C ASP A 235 15.08 -27.44 1.35
N PRO A 236 15.12 -26.33 2.12
CA PRO A 236 15.68 -25.05 1.66
C PRO A 236 17.10 -25.16 1.11
N GLU A 237 17.97 -26.05 1.62
CA GLU A 237 19.35 -26.19 1.15
C GLU A 237 19.42 -26.71 -0.29
N GLN A 238 18.46 -27.56 -0.66
CA GLN A 238 18.24 -28.04 -2.03
C GLN A 238 17.34 -27.11 -2.85
N ASN A 239 17.10 -25.89 -2.34
CA ASN A 239 16.25 -24.87 -2.94
C ASN A 239 14.83 -25.38 -3.23
N HIS A 240 14.21 -26.06 -2.25
CA HIS A 240 12.81 -26.48 -2.26
C HIS A 240 12.41 -27.28 -3.51
N PRO A 241 12.96 -28.49 -3.72
CA PRO A 241 12.75 -29.26 -4.96
C PRO A 241 11.27 -29.56 -5.26
N GLY A 242 10.42 -29.66 -4.22
CA GLY A 242 9.00 -29.97 -4.37
C GLY A 242 8.16 -28.86 -5.01
N VAL A 243 8.69 -27.63 -5.12
CA VAL A 243 7.97 -26.51 -5.74
C VAL A 243 7.79 -26.68 -7.26
N ARG A 244 8.63 -27.48 -7.92
CA ARG A 244 8.66 -27.62 -9.39
C ARG A 244 7.31 -27.97 -9.99
N ARG A 245 6.62 -28.98 -9.43
CA ARG A 245 5.29 -29.39 -9.90
C ARG A 245 4.29 -28.24 -9.77
N LYS A 246 4.24 -27.60 -8.59
CA LYS A 246 3.31 -26.51 -8.31
C LYS A 246 3.56 -25.30 -9.21
N LEU A 247 4.83 -25.01 -9.50
CA LEU A 247 5.26 -23.96 -10.42
C LEU A 247 4.68 -24.21 -11.81
N MET A 248 4.87 -25.41 -12.37
CA MET A 248 4.34 -25.75 -13.71
C MET A 248 2.82 -25.67 -13.77
N GLU A 249 2.13 -26.16 -12.74
CA GLU A 249 0.66 -26.07 -12.69
C GLU A 249 0.16 -24.61 -12.67
N CYS A 250 0.76 -23.77 -11.81
CA CYS A 250 0.30 -22.39 -11.63
C CYS A 250 0.75 -21.45 -12.76
N PHE A 251 1.93 -21.68 -13.34
CA PHE A 251 2.56 -20.81 -14.35
C PHE A 251 2.47 -21.37 -15.78
N SER A 252 1.63 -22.37 -16.03
CA SER A 252 1.34 -22.89 -17.38
C SER A 252 0.55 -21.91 -18.27
N GLY A 253 0.06 -20.80 -17.71
CA GLY A 253 -0.67 -19.76 -18.42
C GLY A 253 0.20 -18.72 -19.10
N ARG A 254 -0.40 -18.01 -20.06
CA ARG A 254 0.21 -16.82 -20.70
C ARG A 254 -0.19 -15.50 -20.02
N ASP A 255 -1.13 -15.55 -19.08
CA ASP A 255 -1.58 -14.37 -18.35
C ASP A 255 -0.60 -14.00 -17.24
N ASP A 256 -0.55 -12.71 -16.89
CA ASP A 256 0.17 -12.25 -15.70
C ASP A 256 -0.46 -12.79 -14.41
N LEU A 257 0.36 -12.86 -13.35
CA LEU A 257 -0.16 -13.03 -11.99
C LEU A 257 -1.12 -11.87 -11.69
N ARG A 258 -2.34 -12.17 -11.24
CA ARG A 258 -3.28 -11.14 -10.77
C ARG A 258 -3.36 -11.16 -9.26
N LEU A 259 -2.97 -10.05 -8.65
CA LEU A 259 -3.11 -9.77 -7.23
C LEU A 259 -4.40 -8.98 -7.01
N ILE A 260 -5.23 -9.44 -6.07
CA ILE A 260 -6.45 -8.77 -5.62
C ILE A 260 -6.38 -8.63 -4.10
N VAL A 261 -6.34 -7.39 -3.62
CA VAL A 261 -6.51 -7.08 -2.20
C VAL A 261 -7.98 -6.79 -1.94
N PHE A 262 -8.56 -7.44 -0.95
CA PHE A 262 -9.94 -7.25 -0.54
C PHE A 262 -10.07 -7.36 0.98
N ASP A 263 -11.19 -6.85 1.50
CA ASP A 263 -11.51 -6.97 2.91
C ASP A 263 -12.25 -8.29 3.15
N ALA A 264 -11.76 -9.09 4.09
CA ALA A 264 -12.31 -10.40 4.42
C ALA A 264 -12.56 -10.49 5.93
N PRO A 265 -13.60 -9.77 6.44
CA PRO A 265 -13.96 -9.76 7.86
C PRO A 265 -14.33 -11.17 8.36
N PRO A 266 -14.44 -11.39 9.70
CA PRO A 266 -14.60 -12.73 10.28
C PRO A 266 -15.80 -13.53 9.76
N ASN A 267 -16.84 -12.87 9.24
CA ASN A 267 -18.01 -13.50 8.62
C ASN A 267 -17.79 -13.98 7.18
N VAL A 268 -16.66 -13.64 6.55
CA VAL A 268 -16.30 -14.11 5.21
C VAL A 268 -15.58 -15.45 5.30
N ASP A 269 -16.24 -16.51 4.87
CA ASP A 269 -15.61 -17.82 4.73
C ASP A 269 -14.66 -17.84 3.52
N ARG A 270 -13.36 -17.69 3.83
CA ARG A 270 -12.28 -17.69 2.83
C ARG A 270 -12.10 -19.07 2.17
N VAL A 271 -12.43 -20.16 2.85
CA VAL A 271 -12.32 -21.52 2.29
C VAL A 271 -13.42 -21.72 1.25
N ALA A 272 -14.66 -21.41 1.58
CA ALA A 272 -15.77 -21.46 0.63
C ALA A 272 -15.54 -20.51 -0.56
N LEU A 273 -15.00 -19.31 -0.32
CA LEU A 273 -14.62 -18.39 -1.40
C LEU A 273 -13.56 -18.98 -2.33
N LYS A 274 -12.49 -19.59 -1.78
CA LYS A 274 -11.48 -20.31 -2.57
C LYS A 274 -12.13 -21.39 -3.43
N GLU A 275 -13.01 -22.23 -2.87
CA GLU A 275 -13.70 -23.29 -3.61
C GLU A 275 -14.64 -22.79 -4.70
N ARG A 276 -15.36 -21.69 -4.48
CA ARG A 276 -16.19 -21.06 -5.51
C ARG A 276 -15.34 -20.57 -6.69
N ILE A 277 -14.20 -19.93 -6.41
CA ILE A 277 -13.26 -19.49 -7.46
C ILE A 277 -12.63 -20.69 -8.18
N ARG A 278 -12.26 -21.76 -7.46
CA ARG A 278 -11.73 -23.00 -8.06
C ARG A 278 -12.72 -23.63 -9.04
N ARG A 279 -14.01 -23.63 -8.71
CA ARG A 279 -15.08 -24.11 -9.59
C ARG A 279 -15.24 -23.28 -10.86
N ILE A 280 -15.07 -21.96 -10.79
CA ILE A 280 -15.10 -21.08 -11.99
C ILE A 280 -14.05 -21.50 -13.01
N TYR A 281 -12.83 -21.78 -12.54
CA TYR A 281 -11.69 -22.08 -13.43
C TYR A 281 -11.55 -23.56 -13.78
N GLY A 282 -12.05 -24.49 -12.96
CA GLY A 282 -12.00 -25.93 -13.24
C GLY A 282 -10.60 -26.58 -13.12
N ILE A 283 -9.59 -25.85 -12.64
CA ILE A 283 -8.19 -26.34 -12.50
C ILE A 283 -7.75 -26.53 -11.04
N GLY A 284 -8.72 -26.65 -10.14
CA GLY A 284 -8.49 -26.92 -8.72
C GLY A 284 -7.58 -25.90 -8.03
N LYS A 285 -6.71 -26.36 -7.13
CA LYS A 285 -5.81 -25.52 -6.30
C LYS A 285 -4.79 -24.70 -7.08
N SER A 286 -4.68 -24.89 -8.40
CA SER A 286 -3.75 -24.16 -9.26
C SER A 286 -4.41 -22.98 -9.98
N SER A 287 -5.66 -22.67 -9.61
CA SER A 287 -6.37 -21.45 -10.02
C SER A 287 -6.09 -20.24 -9.13
N VAL A 288 -6.21 -20.42 -7.80
CA VAL A 288 -6.16 -19.33 -6.83
C VAL A 288 -5.48 -19.75 -5.52
N HIS A 289 -4.72 -18.83 -4.94
CA HIS A 289 -4.35 -18.82 -3.53
C HIS A 289 -4.99 -17.60 -2.85
N ILE A 290 -5.56 -17.78 -1.66
CA ILE A 290 -6.01 -16.67 -0.80
C ILE A 290 -5.29 -16.83 0.53
N THR A 291 -4.72 -15.75 1.05
CA THR A 291 -4.01 -15.72 2.33
C THR A 291 -4.92 -16.10 3.48
N ASP A 292 -4.38 -16.88 4.42
CA ASP A 292 -5.11 -17.33 5.60
C ASP A 292 -5.01 -16.31 6.74
N THR A 293 -3.89 -15.59 6.83
CA THR A 293 -3.66 -14.55 7.87
C THR A 293 -3.41 -13.16 7.30
N HIS A 294 -3.64 -12.13 8.11
CA HIS A 294 -3.27 -10.74 7.77
C HIS A 294 -1.76 -10.59 7.58
N ALA A 295 -0.95 -11.28 8.39
CA ALA A 295 0.50 -11.26 8.28
C ALA A 295 1.01 -11.81 6.93
N GLU A 296 0.35 -12.83 6.38
CA GLU A 296 0.61 -13.33 5.02
C GLU A 296 0.20 -12.32 3.96
N ALA A 297 -0.95 -11.66 4.12
CA ALA A 297 -1.40 -10.59 3.19
C ALA A 297 -0.37 -9.46 3.12
N VAL A 298 0.17 -9.03 4.27
CA VAL A 298 1.26 -8.04 4.33
C VAL A 298 2.53 -8.56 3.66
N GLU A 299 2.97 -9.80 3.95
CA GLU A 299 4.19 -10.35 3.34
C GLU A 299 4.07 -10.47 1.80
N ILE A 300 2.93 -10.96 1.30
CA ILE A 300 2.70 -11.09 -0.15
C ILE A 300 2.68 -9.72 -0.83
N THR A 301 2.01 -8.72 -0.23
CA THR A 301 1.98 -7.36 -0.79
C THR A 301 3.35 -6.70 -0.73
N GLN A 302 4.15 -6.92 0.31
CA GLN A 302 5.55 -6.47 0.38
C GLN A 302 6.42 -7.05 -0.74
N MET A 303 6.20 -8.31 -1.13
CA MET A 303 6.94 -8.95 -2.22
C MET A 303 6.50 -8.46 -3.61
N LEU A 304 5.20 -8.23 -3.79
CA LEU A 304 4.59 -8.01 -5.11
C LEU A 304 4.31 -6.54 -5.44
N LEU A 305 4.14 -5.67 -4.44
CA LEU A 305 3.85 -4.24 -4.62
C LEU A 305 5.08 -3.35 -4.41
N ASN A 306 6.23 -3.90 -4.00
CA ASN A 306 7.49 -3.17 -4.00
C ASN A 306 8.33 -3.56 -5.25
N GLU A 307 8.81 -2.57 -6.02
CA GLU A 307 9.54 -2.83 -7.27
C GLU A 307 10.87 -3.55 -7.04
N ASN A 308 11.62 -3.17 -6.00
CA ASN A 308 12.86 -3.83 -5.62
C ASN A 308 12.63 -5.26 -5.09
N SER A 309 11.51 -5.52 -4.41
CA SER A 309 11.11 -6.87 -4.02
C SER A 309 10.77 -7.74 -5.23
N ARG A 310 10.10 -7.17 -6.25
CA ARG A 310 9.86 -7.90 -7.52
C ARG A 310 11.16 -8.19 -8.25
N HIS A 311 12.08 -7.21 -8.31
CA HIS A 311 13.44 -7.44 -8.84
C HIS A 311 14.15 -8.55 -8.05
N PHE A 312 14.02 -8.58 -6.73
CA PHE A 312 14.54 -9.66 -5.90
C PHE A 312 13.96 -11.01 -6.29
N LEU A 313 12.64 -11.13 -6.50
CA LEU A 313 12.01 -12.38 -6.97
C LEU A 313 12.61 -12.85 -8.30
N GLU A 314 12.87 -11.95 -9.24
CA GLU A 314 13.44 -12.28 -10.56
C GLU A 314 14.91 -12.73 -10.49
N HIS A 315 15.71 -12.09 -9.63
CA HIS A 315 17.16 -12.20 -9.71
C HIS A 315 17.81 -12.98 -8.57
N ALA A 316 17.21 -13.02 -7.37
CA ALA A 316 17.84 -13.62 -6.21
C ALA A 316 17.91 -15.15 -6.26
N ARG A 317 18.89 -15.69 -5.53
CA ARG A 317 19.01 -17.11 -5.12
C ARG A 317 19.09 -17.18 -3.59
N PRO A 318 17.99 -16.98 -2.85
CA PRO A 318 18.02 -16.75 -1.41
C PRO A 318 18.53 -17.93 -0.58
N ASN A 319 18.51 -19.12 -1.17
CA ASN A 319 18.96 -20.35 -0.54
C ASN A 319 20.40 -20.76 -0.89
N GLN A 320 21.10 -19.96 -1.71
CA GLN A 320 22.46 -20.25 -2.18
C GLN A 320 23.46 -20.43 -1.04
N PHE A 321 23.30 -19.68 0.06
CA PHE A 321 24.21 -19.71 1.20
C PHE A 321 23.44 -19.91 2.50
N SER A 322 23.81 -20.94 3.27
CA SER A 322 23.24 -21.20 4.60
C SER A 322 23.52 -20.06 5.59
N ALA A 323 24.71 -19.44 5.48
CA ALA A 323 25.09 -18.26 6.26
C ALA A 323 24.09 -17.10 6.15
N THR A 324 23.54 -16.86 4.94
CA THR A 324 22.49 -15.85 4.73
C THR A 324 21.25 -16.15 5.56
N ARG A 325 20.79 -17.41 5.56
CA ARG A 325 19.60 -17.81 6.36
C ARG A 325 19.86 -17.64 7.85
N ALA A 326 21.02 -18.09 8.33
CA ALA A 326 21.42 -17.98 9.72
C ALA A 326 21.44 -16.53 10.20
N LYS A 327 22.05 -15.61 9.42
CA LYS A 327 22.11 -14.20 9.76
C LYS A 327 20.77 -13.48 9.73
N ILE A 328 19.89 -13.81 8.78
CA ILE A 328 18.52 -13.27 8.79
C ILE A 328 17.76 -13.73 10.05
N SER A 329 17.92 -14.98 10.47
CA SER A 329 17.32 -15.48 11.71
C SER A 329 17.91 -14.79 12.94
N GLN A 330 19.23 -14.63 13.01
CA GLN A 330 19.92 -13.90 14.07
C GLN A 330 19.43 -12.45 14.17
N PHE A 331 19.35 -11.74 13.04
CA PHE A 331 18.85 -10.38 12.97
C PHE A 331 17.40 -10.26 13.48
N LYS A 332 16.51 -11.16 13.04
CA LYS A 332 15.11 -11.16 13.50
C LYS A 332 14.97 -11.42 15.00
N THR A 333 15.82 -12.28 15.56
CA THR A 333 15.86 -12.52 17.01
C THR A 333 16.34 -11.28 17.74
N TYR A 334 17.42 -10.66 17.29
CA TYR A 334 17.93 -9.40 17.85
C TYR A 334 16.87 -8.28 17.85
N LEU A 335 16.14 -8.09 16.74
CA LEU A 335 15.07 -7.09 16.69
C LEU A 335 13.95 -7.36 17.71
N ARG A 336 13.57 -8.63 17.87
CA ARG A 336 12.50 -9.03 18.80
C ARG A 336 12.92 -8.83 20.25
N GLU A 337 14.13 -9.24 20.61
CA GLU A 337 14.66 -9.17 21.98
C GLU A 337 14.87 -7.73 22.45
N ASN A 338 15.16 -6.81 21.52
CA ASN A 338 15.36 -5.39 21.82
C ASN A 338 14.14 -4.52 21.49
N GLU A 339 12.99 -5.13 21.16
CA GLU A 339 11.74 -4.44 20.79
C GLU A 339 11.93 -3.39 19.68
N ILE A 340 12.89 -3.62 18.77
CA ILE A 340 13.23 -2.68 17.70
C ILE A 340 12.14 -2.74 16.63
N PRO A 341 11.45 -1.62 16.33
CA PRO A 341 10.42 -1.62 15.30
C PRO A 341 11.03 -1.90 13.92
N SER A 342 10.50 -2.87 13.18
CA SER A 342 11.02 -3.27 11.87
C SER A 342 11.01 -2.16 10.81
N HIS A 343 10.22 -1.10 10.99
CA HIS A 343 10.21 0.05 10.09
C HIS A 343 11.44 0.96 10.27
N SER A 344 12.04 0.96 11.47
CA SER A 344 13.14 1.85 11.88
C SER A 344 14.53 1.41 11.42
N VAL A 345 14.65 0.23 10.80
CA VAL A 345 15.93 -0.40 10.46
C VAL A 345 15.84 -1.11 9.11
N ALA A 346 16.95 -1.12 8.37
CA ALA A 346 17.11 -1.90 7.15
C ALA A 346 18.48 -2.58 7.12
N VAL A 347 18.50 -3.83 6.66
CA VAL A 347 19.71 -4.60 6.38
C VAL A 347 20.44 -4.03 5.18
N ASP A 348 21.77 -4.01 5.24
CA ASP A 348 22.64 -3.35 4.28
C ASP A 348 23.69 -4.30 3.65
N THR A 349 24.40 -3.78 2.65
CA THR A 349 25.71 -4.27 2.14
C THR A 349 25.86 -5.80 2.07
N GLY A 350 26.62 -6.42 2.98
CA GLY A 350 27.02 -7.83 2.85
C GLY A 350 25.84 -8.79 2.86
N LEU A 351 24.87 -8.58 3.74
CA LEU A 351 23.71 -9.46 3.86
C LEU A 351 22.70 -9.24 2.71
N VAL A 352 22.66 -8.05 2.10
CA VAL A 352 21.94 -7.82 0.83
C VAL A 352 22.52 -8.69 -0.30
N MET A 353 23.85 -8.69 -0.45
CA MET A 353 24.55 -9.55 -1.43
C MET A 353 24.28 -11.04 -1.20
N GLY A 354 24.32 -11.45 0.06
CA GLY A 354 23.98 -12.81 0.49
C GLY A 354 22.55 -13.22 0.16
N ALA A 355 21.58 -12.31 0.32
CA ALA A 355 20.18 -12.55 0.00
C ALA A 355 19.95 -12.71 -1.52
N TYR A 356 20.69 -11.97 -2.36
CA TYR A 356 20.67 -12.18 -3.81
C TYR A 356 21.42 -13.45 -4.25
N GLY A 357 22.20 -14.07 -3.37
CA GLY A 357 23.02 -15.24 -3.68
C GLY A 357 24.27 -14.90 -4.49
N LEU A 358 24.81 -13.69 -4.32
CA LEU A 358 26.01 -13.22 -5.03
C LEU A 358 27.30 -13.64 -4.33
N ARG A 359 27.34 -13.54 -2.99
CA ARG A 359 28.42 -14.05 -2.15
C ARG A 359 27.93 -14.28 -0.72
N PRO A 360 28.58 -15.13 0.10
CA PRO A 360 28.19 -15.29 1.50
C PRO A 360 28.43 -14.00 2.30
N PRO A 361 27.52 -13.68 3.26
CA PRO A 361 27.68 -12.57 4.20
C PRO A 361 28.54 -12.94 5.42
N ASN A 362 29.33 -11.99 5.94
CA ASN A 362 30.23 -12.19 7.09
C ASN A 362 29.69 -11.56 8.38
N ASP A 363 28.98 -10.45 8.25
CA ASP A 363 28.47 -9.53 9.27
C ASP A 363 26.97 -9.25 9.04
N ILE A 364 26.36 -8.44 9.91
CA ILE A 364 24.98 -7.94 9.73
C ILE A 364 25.03 -6.42 9.77
N ASP A 365 25.36 -5.85 8.62
CA ASP A 365 25.34 -4.41 8.43
C ASP A 365 23.91 -3.89 8.38
N VAL A 366 23.65 -2.77 9.05
CA VAL A 366 22.33 -2.12 9.08
C VAL A 366 22.42 -0.61 9.02
N VAL A 367 21.33 0.00 8.59
CA VAL A 367 21.05 1.43 8.79
C VAL A 367 19.79 1.57 9.65
N SER A 368 19.76 2.55 10.56
CA SER A 368 18.63 2.76 11.45
C SER A 368 18.43 4.23 11.83
N ASP A 369 17.18 4.64 11.99
CA ASP A 369 16.76 6.00 12.42
C ASP A 369 17.08 6.33 13.89
N ARG A 370 17.61 5.36 14.64
CA ARG A 370 17.97 5.48 16.04
C ARG A 370 19.25 4.68 16.34
N PRO A 371 19.96 5.02 17.42
CA PRO A 371 21.04 4.18 17.92
C PRO A 371 20.52 2.78 18.29
N LEU A 372 21.23 1.75 17.86
CA LEU A 372 20.90 0.36 18.16
C LEU A 372 21.68 -0.15 19.38
N PRO A 373 21.08 -0.99 20.24
CA PRO A 373 21.81 -1.66 21.33
C PRO A 373 22.96 -2.52 20.81
N ALA A 374 23.98 -2.74 21.64
CA ALA A 374 25.07 -3.67 21.32
C ALA A 374 24.53 -5.05 20.97
N GLY A 375 25.13 -5.72 19.99
CA GLY A 375 24.63 -6.99 19.50
C GLY A 375 25.36 -7.47 18.25
N PRO A 376 24.75 -8.39 17.48
CA PRO A 376 25.36 -8.99 16.30
C PRO A 376 25.31 -8.11 15.05
N VAL A 377 24.94 -6.84 15.19
CA VAL A 377 24.71 -5.90 14.09
C VAL A 377 25.73 -4.78 14.10
N GLU A 378 26.11 -4.32 12.92
CA GLU A 378 26.99 -3.16 12.73
C GLU A 378 26.18 -2.03 12.09
N GLN A 379 26.00 -0.94 12.84
CA GLN A 379 25.23 0.21 12.36
C GLN A 379 26.12 1.18 11.57
N HIS A 380 25.76 1.40 10.31
CA HIS A 380 26.44 2.35 9.43
C HIS A 380 25.91 3.78 9.63
N ASP A 381 26.84 4.74 9.70
CA ASP A 381 26.57 6.19 9.85
C ASP A 381 26.04 6.85 8.55
N GLY A 382 25.92 6.09 7.46
CA GLY A 382 25.48 6.59 6.17
C GLY A 382 26.59 7.22 5.31
N ARG A 383 27.85 7.19 5.76
CA ARG A 383 28.99 7.66 4.96
C ARG A 383 29.01 6.97 3.59
N TYR A 384 29.37 7.72 2.55
CA TYR A 384 29.40 7.29 1.14
C TYR A 384 28.05 7.03 0.47
N ARG A 385 26.92 7.37 1.12
CA ARG A 385 25.59 7.28 0.49
C ARG A 385 25.25 8.51 -0.33
N SER A 386 24.31 8.34 -1.26
CA SER A 386 23.74 9.42 -2.08
C SER A 386 22.32 9.80 -1.62
N VAL A 387 21.74 8.99 -0.76
CA VAL A 387 20.34 9.03 -0.37
C VAL A 387 20.30 9.11 1.15
N GLU A 388 19.52 10.06 1.65
CA GLU A 388 19.36 10.30 3.08
C GLU A 388 18.67 9.11 3.75
N LEU A 389 18.99 8.90 5.03
CA LEU A 389 18.45 7.80 5.83
C LEU A 389 16.90 7.71 5.86
N PRO A 390 16.14 8.82 6.00
CA PRO A 390 14.68 8.75 5.98
C PRO A 390 14.15 8.16 4.66
N GLU A 391 14.73 8.55 3.53
CA GLU A 391 14.36 8.05 2.21
C GLU A 391 14.70 6.56 2.04
N LEU A 392 15.86 6.11 2.54
CA LEU A 392 16.24 4.69 2.53
C LEU A 392 15.21 3.82 3.28
N LEU A 393 14.73 4.32 4.41
CA LEU A 393 13.79 3.59 5.25
C LEU A 393 12.34 3.71 4.75
N GLN A 394 11.96 4.80 4.09
CA GLN A 394 10.56 5.07 3.75
C GLN A 394 10.21 4.97 2.27
N ASP A 395 11.06 5.44 1.36
CA ASP A 395 10.75 5.35 -0.07
C ASP A 395 10.94 3.89 -0.54
N PRO A 396 9.89 3.22 -1.03
CA PRO A 396 10.00 1.86 -1.57
C PRO A 396 10.94 1.75 -2.77
N ALA A 397 11.33 2.87 -3.40
CA ALA A 397 12.38 2.91 -4.41
C ALA A 397 13.77 2.54 -3.86
N HIS A 398 13.97 2.61 -2.54
CA HIS A 398 15.29 2.48 -1.94
C HIS A 398 15.49 1.22 -1.10
N HIS A 399 14.43 0.44 -0.89
CA HIS A 399 14.47 -0.81 -0.13
C HIS A 399 13.58 -1.88 -0.76
N LEU A 400 13.81 -3.13 -0.35
CA LEU A 400 12.98 -4.29 -0.63
C LEU A 400 12.64 -5.02 0.67
N PHE A 401 11.70 -5.95 0.57
CA PHE A 401 11.28 -6.79 1.68
C PHE A 401 11.51 -8.27 1.37
N PHE A 402 12.14 -8.96 2.31
CA PHE A 402 12.32 -10.41 2.25
C PHE A 402 12.21 -11.02 3.65
N ARG A 403 11.41 -12.09 3.81
CA ARG A 403 11.18 -12.77 5.11
C ARG A 403 10.76 -11.83 6.26
N LYS A 404 9.96 -10.80 5.92
CA LYS A 404 9.50 -9.72 6.82
C LYS A 404 10.62 -8.79 7.33
N VAL A 405 11.76 -8.79 6.66
CA VAL A 405 12.90 -7.91 6.93
C VAL A 405 13.06 -6.93 5.78
N LYS A 406 13.35 -5.67 6.11
CA LYS A 406 13.65 -4.60 5.15
C LYS A 406 15.13 -4.66 4.80
N PHE A 407 15.45 -4.62 3.51
CA PHE A 407 16.81 -4.60 2.98
C PHE A 407 16.97 -3.38 2.09
N ILE A 408 18.13 -2.73 2.14
CA ILE A 408 18.49 -1.69 1.18
C ILE A 408 18.52 -2.28 -0.24
N SER A 409 18.03 -1.51 -1.21
CA SER A 409 17.99 -1.93 -2.62
C SER A 409 19.40 -2.24 -3.13
N LEU A 410 19.47 -3.18 -4.08
CA LEU A 410 20.74 -3.58 -4.67
C LEU A 410 21.44 -2.41 -5.39
N GLU A 411 20.66 -1.48 -5.96
CA GLU A 411 21.14 -0.24 -6.59
C GLU A 411 21.82 0.68 -5.57
N ASN A 412 21.22 0.88 -4.40
CA ASN A 412 21.83 1.68 -3.34
C ASN A 412 23.08 1.03 -2.76
N VAL A 413 23.11 -0.31 -2.64
CA VAL A 413 24.33 -1.03 -2.25
C VAL A 413 25.44 -0.85 -3.30
N ALA A 414 25.13 -0.93 -4.59
CA ALA A 414 26.08 -0.68 -5.66
C ALA A 414 26.64 0.75 -5.61
N ALA A 415 25.76 1.74 -5.42
CA ALA A 415 26.13 3.15 -5.36
C ALA A 415 27.08 3.43 -4.18
N LEU A 416 26.79 2.89 -2.99
CA LEU A 416 27.66 2.99 -1.82
C LEU A 416 29.03 2.37 -2.08
N LYS A 417 29.06 1.13 -2.57
CA LYS A 417 30.31 0.39 -2.80
C LYS A 417 31.17 1.02 -3.89
N SER A 418 30.53 1.57 -4.93
CA SER A 418 31.23 2.27 -6.02
C SER A 418 31.88 3.58 -5.56
N LYS A 419 31.34 4.23 -4.52
CA LYS A 419 31.93 5.44 -3.91
C LYS A 419 33.02 5.10 -2.90
N ARG A 420 32.80 4.06 -2.09
CA ARG A 420 33.71 3.67 -1.00
C ARG A 420 34.98 2.97 -1.52
N LEU A 421 34.83 2.08 -2.51
CA LEU A 421 35.92 1.30 -3.14
C LEU A 421 36.88 0.65 -2.14
N ALA A 422 36.37 0.13 -1.02
CA ALA A 422 37.17 -0.49 0.02
C ALA A 422 37.02 -2.01 0.04
N GLY A 423 38.11 -2.73 0.32
CA GLY A 423 38.10 -4.18 0.42
C GLY A 423 37.57 -4.85 -0.84
N GLN A 424 36.49 -5.62 -0.71
CA GLN A 424 35.84 -6.38 -1.80
C GLN A 424 34.81 -5.58 -2.60
N ASP A 425 34.74 -4.25 -2.42
CA ASP A 425 33.71 -3.43 -3.06
C ASP A 425 33.78 -3.45 -4.58
N ARG A 426 34.98 -3.54 -5.17
CA ARG A 426 35.15 -3.57 -6.63
C ARG A 426 34.55 -4.85 -7.22
N GLU A 427 34.84 -6.00 -6.63
CA GLU A 427 34.30 -7.30 -7.02
C GLU A 427 32.78 -7.34 -6.81
N ASP A 428 32.31 -6.81 -5.67
CA ASP A 428 30.88 -6.74 -5.35
C ASP A 428 30.11 -5.90 -6.39
N VAL A 429 30.64 -4.74 -6.78
CA VAL A 429 30.02 -3.89 -7.80
C VAL A 429 29.93 -4.62 -9.14
N ILE A 430 30.97 -5.36 -9.55
CA ILE A 430 30.94 -6.17 -10.78
C ILE A 430 29.85 -7.24 -10.72
N LEU A 431 29.68 -7.92 -9.58
CA LEU A 431 28.63 -8.93 -9.39
C LEU A 431 27.23 -8.31 -9.46
N ILE A 432 27.05 -7.16 -8.82
CA ILE A 432 25.77 -6.43 -8.78
C ILE A 432 25.38 -5.90 -10.16
N GLN A 433 26.33 -5.32 -10.91
CA GLN A 433 26.08 -4.73 -12.23
C GLN A 433 25.55 -5.75 -13.26
N ARG A 434 25.78 -7.05 -13.05
CA ARG A 434 25.18 -8.12 -13.88
C ARG A 434 23.67 -8.26 -13.71
N LEU A 435 23.12 -7.76 -12.61
CA LEU A 435 21.69 -7.85 -12.27
C LEU A 435 20.95 -6.54 -12.51
N ILE A 436 21.61 -5.39 -12.29
CA ILE A 436 21.01 -4.07 -12.50
C ILE A 436 21.03 -3.73 -13.99
N ARG A 437 19.88 -3.35 -14.56
CA ARG A 437 19.83 -2.73 -15.90
C ARG A 437 20.04 -1.21 -15.77
N PRO A 438 20.65 -0.53 -16.76
CA PRO A 438 20.68 0.92 -16.77
C PRO A 438 19.24 1.48 -16.75
N GLN A 439 18.87 2.20 -15.70
CA GLN A 439 17.59 2.90 -15.66
C GLN A 439 17.75 4.26 -16.35
N THR A 440 17.08 4.46 -17.48
CA THR A 440 16.98 5.78 -18.13
C THR A 440 15.60 6.38 -17.86
N GLU A 441 15.61 7.59 -17.29
CA GLU A 441 14.56 8.62 -17.25
C GLU A 441 13.08 8.20 -17.07
N ARG A 442 12.65 8.02 -15.80
CA ARG A 442 11.22 7.79 -15.46
C ARG A 442 10.51 8.97 -14.77
N ILE A 443 11.20 10.03 -14.33
CA ILE A 443 10.60 11.08 -13.49
C ILE A 443 9.93 12.19 -14.32
N LEU A 444 10.56 12.65 -15.41
CA LEU A 444 10.03 13.74 -16.25
C LEU A 444 8.75 13.36 -16.99
N GLN A 445 8.64 12.10 -17.44
CA GLN A 445 7.47 11.59 -18.17
C GLN A 445 6.19 11.57 -17.31
N ASN A 446 6.33 11.30 -16.00
CA ASN A 446 5.19 11.16 -15.09
C ASN A 446 4.47 12.48 -14.82
N ASN A 447 5.23 13.58 -14.66
CA ASN A 447 4.66 14.90 -14.43
C ASN A 447 3.92 15.43 -15.66
N LEU A 448 4.46 15.18 -16.86
CA LEU A 448 3.79 15.53 -18.11
C LEU A 448 2.50 14.73 -18.30
N TYR A 449 2.54 13.41 -18.05
CA TYR A 449 1.36 12.56 -18.14
C TYR A 449 0.24 13.01 -17.18
N MET A 450 0.56 13.31 -15.92
CA MET A 450 -0.43 13.86 -14.98
C MET A 450 -1.04 15.17 -15.46
N ARG A 451 -0.23 16.11 -15.96
CA ARG A 451 -0.70 17.40 -16.48
C ARG A 451 -1.66 17.21 -17.67
N LEU A 452 -1.33 16.31 -18.60
CA LEU A 452 -2.21 15.99 -19.74
C LEU A 452 -3.54 15.38 -19.28
N GLN A 453 -3.51 14.46 -18.31
CA GLN A 453 -4.73 13.88 -17.73
C GLN A 453 -5.59 14.93 -17.02
N PHE A 454 -4.98 15.87 -16.29
CA PHE A 454 -5.72 16.96 -15.66
C PHE A 454 -6.36 17.89 -16.69
N ALA A 455 -5.65 18.25 -17.75
CA ALA A 455 -6.21 19.05 -18.84
C ALA A 455 -7.44 18.36 -19.45
N HIS A 456 -7.32 17.06 -19.76
CA HIS A 456 -8.43 16.26 -20.28
C HIS A 456 -9.64 16.21 -19.32
N LEU A 457 -9.41 15.95 -18.03
CA LEU A 457 -10.48 15.88 -17.02
C LEU A 457 -11.14 17.24 -16.76
N ARG A 458 -10.36 18.33 -16.73
CA ARG A 458 -10.88 19.71 -16.61
C ARG A 458 -11.74 20.08 -17.82
N PHE A 459 -11.30 19.73 -19.03
CA PHE A 459 -12.08 19.93 -20.25
C PHE A 459 -13.41 19.15 -20.20
N ARG A 460 -13.36 17.86 -19.83
CA ARG A 460 -14.58 17.05 -19.63
C ARG A 460 -15.52 17.66 -18.59
N ARG A 461 -14.99 18.17 -17.47
CA ARG A 461 -15.80 18.84 -16.42
C ARG A 461 -16.47 20.12 -16.96
N ARG A 462 -15.78 20.90 -17.79
CA ARG A 462 -16.35 22.08 -18.47
C ARG A 462 -17.49 21.69 -19.42
N ILE A 463 -17.28 20.65 -20.24
CA ILE A 463 -18.35 20.11 -21.11
C ILE A 463 -19.56 19.68 -20.29
N ILE A 464 -19.36 18.92 -19.21
CA ILE A 464 -20.46 18.47 -18.34
C ILE A 464 -21.22 19.68 -17.77
N LYS A 465 -20.50 20.71 -17.29
CA LYS A 465 -21.14 21.95 -16.79
C LYS A 465 -21.97 22.63 -17.89
N ILE A 466 -21.46 22.72 -19.12
CA ILE A 466 -22.18 23.28 -20.26
C ILE A 466 -23.44 22.46 -20.57
N ILE A 467 -23.32 21.12 -20.65
CA ILE A 467 -24.46 20.22 -20.87
C ILE A 467 -25.54 20.40 -19.79
N TYR A 468 -25.15 20.55 -18.53
CA TYR A 468 -26.09 20.80 -17.43
C TYR A 468 -26.70 22.20 -17.49
N ALA A 469 -25.92 23.23 -17.85
CA ALA A 469 -26.43 24.60 -18.03
C ALA A 469 -27.43 24.69 -19.20
N LEU A 470 -27.25 23.88 -20.24
CA LEU A 470 -28.16 23.76 -21.38
C LEU A 470 -29.37 22.84 -21.11
N GLY A 471 -29.59 22.39 -19.87
CA GLY A 471 -30.73 21.54 -19.50
C GLY A 471 -30.66 20.09 -19.96
N ALA A 472 -29.65 19.71 -20.74
CA ALA A 472 -29.49 18.36 -21.29
C ALA A 472 -28.84 17.36 -20.30
N GLY A 473 -28.38 17.82 -19.13
CA GLY A 473 -27.70 17.02 -18.11
C GLY A 473 -28.42 15.72 -17.72
N PRO A 474 -29.71 15.74 -17.33
CA PRO A 474 -30.45 14.54 -16.95
C PRO A 474 -30.57 13.51 -18.09
N THR A 475 -30.77 13.98 -19.32
CA THR A 475 -30.90 13.13 -20.52
C THR A 475 -29.58 12.46 -20.87
N VAL A 476 -28.49 13.22 -20.89
CA VAL A 476 -27.14 12.68 -21.13
C VAL A 476 -26.73 11.70 -20.03
N LYS A 477 -27.08 11.99 -18.76
CA LYS A 477 -26.83 11.06 -17.64
C LYS A 477 -27.59 9.74 -17.81
N ARG A 478 -28.86 9.77 -18.24
CA ARG A 478 -29.64 8.55 -18.54
C ARG A 478 -29.02 7.76 -19.69
N LEU A 479 -28.70 8.42 -20.81
CA LEU A 479 -28.07 7.78 -21.97
C LEU A 479 -26.71 7.17 -21.60
N TYR A 480 -25.90 7.87 -20.81
CA TYR A 480 -24.63 7.36 -20.31
C TYR A 480 -24.82 6.12 -19.43
N HIS A 481 -25.80 6.11 -18.52
CA HIS A 481 -26.11 4.94 -17.70
C HIS A 481 -26.66 3.77 -18.51
N MET A 482 -27.41 4.02 -19.59
CA MET A 482 -27.85 2.98 -20.52
C MET A 482 -26.68 2.38 -21.31
N ALA A 483 -25.74 3.21 -21.78
CA ALA A 483 -24.57 2.77 -22.54
C ALA A 483 -23.52 2.03 -21.69
N THR A 484 -23.44 2.37 -20.39
CA THR A 484 -22.43 1.81 -19.46
C THR A 484 -22.93 0.60 -18.66
N ARG A 485 -24.20 0.19 -18.83
CA ARG A 485 -24.78 -1.04 -18.25
C ARG A 485 -24.57 -2.30 -19.12
N ARG A 486 -23.61 -2.30 -20.07
CA ARG A 486 -23.20 -3.47 -20.86
C ARG A 486 -21.92 -4.11 -20.34
#